data_AF-A0A1F9YWF8-F1
#
_entry.id   AF-A0A1F9YWF8-F1
#
_cell.length_a   1.000
_cell.length_b   1.000
_cell.length_c   1.000
_cell.angle_alpha   90.00
_cell.angle_beta   90.00
_cell.angle_gamma   90.00
#
_symmetry.space_group_name_H-M   'P 1'
#
loop_
_entity.id
_entity.type
_entity.pdbx_description
1 polymer ?
#
loop_
_entity_poly.entity_id
_entity_poly.type
_entity_poly.pdbx_seq_one_letter_code
_entity_poly.pdbx_strand_id
1 'polypeptide(L)'
;MATIKCPKCAGPVPFDTGVKFVKCPYCSSQVYVDRTGAGFYYALPFMMEEAQAVGVFRRWAAGSTKAKDLDKLAQLAGVKRQYFPVYMFKRDVNGVEQVKIETAGSTTLPGLHSLKVPAGDLKIFDATFDTKGAELIKPDIEMTAYLNQLPGKPKEQALVYFPIWKLDYVFNQKKYEAIVDASSGEVFSSEFPTRGSSAYIAVAILGFFAIVGEGLLATTSLLAAVGAIAVTVVALFALSLFVARRM
;
A
#
# COMPACT_ATOMS: atom_id res chain seq x y z
N MET A 1 -27.73 -0.07 10.40
CA MET A 1 -27.97 1.40 10.35
C MET A 1 -27.50 2.00 11.66
N ALA A 2 -26.51 2.88 11.65
CA ALA A 2 -26.08 3.54 12.88
C ALA A 2 -27.11 4.55 13.38
N THR A 3 -27.19 4.64 14.69
CA THR A 3 -28.18 5.47 15.39
C THR A 3 -27.48 6.39 16.38
N ILE A 4 -27.90 7.65 16.42
CA ILE A 4 -27.51 8.61 17.45
C ILE A 4 -28.72 8.93 18.34
N LYS A 5 -28.51 9.17 19.63
CA LYS A 5 -29.59 9.59 20.53
C LYS A 5 -30.01 11.02 20.22
N CYS A 6 -31.30 11.24 19.98
CA CYS A 6 -31.84 12.59 19.80
C CYS A 6 -31.66 13.41 21.08
N PRO A 7 -31.09 14.62 21.05
CA PRO A 7 -30.95 15.46 22.24
C PRO A 7 -32.29 15.96 22.80
N LYS A 8 -33.36 15.97 21.97
CA LYS A 8 -34.70 16.43 22.38
C LYS A 8 -35.55 15.33 23.03
N CYS A 9 -35.53 14.11 22.48
CA CYS A 9 -36.45 13.04 22.90
C CYS A 9 -35.76 11.73 23.30
N ALA A 10 -34.41 11.69 23.27
CA ALA A 10 -33.60 10.50 23.52
C ALA A 10 -33.82 9.30 22.57
N GLY A 11 -34.74 9.39 21.60
CA GLY A 11 -34.99 8.34 20.62
C GLY A 11 -33.79 8.06 19.70
N PRO A 12 -33.62 6.80 19.22
CA PRO A 12 -32.50 6.41 18.36
C PRO A 12 -32.71 6.87 16.92
N VAL A 13 -32.05 7.95 16.51
CA VAL A 13 -32.19 8.52 15.16
C VAL A 13 -31.24 7.81 14.19
N PRO A 14 -31.75 7.05 13.19
CA PRO A 14 -30.90 6.48 12.15
C PRO A 14 -30.34 7.59 11.27
N PHE A 15 -29.07 7.50 10.89
CA PHE A 15 -28.43 8.44 9.97
C PHE A 15 -27.53 7.72 8.97
N ASP A 16 -27.24 8.39 7.85
CA ASP A 16 -26.36 7.88 6.80
C ASP A 16 -25.00 8.60 6.81
N THR A 17 -24.01 8.06 6.10
CA THR A 17 -22.75 8.76 5.86
C THR A 17 -23.00 10.03 5.03
N GLY A 18 -22.12 11.02 5.18
CA GLY A 18 -22.26 12.33 4.52
C GLY A 18 -23.31 13.34 5.05
N VAL A 19 -24.40 12.94 5.71
CA VAL A 19 -25.43 13.90 6.22
C VAL A 19 -25.05 14.59 7.55
N LYS A 20 -25.14 15.93 7.60
CA LYS A 20 -24.92 16.75 8.81
C LYS A 20 -26.19 16.98 9.64
N PHE A 21 -27.34 16.97 8.99
CA PHE A 21 -28.64 17.20 9.61
C PHE A 21 -29.58 16.05 9.29
N VAL A 22 -30.22 15.49 10.31
CA VAL A 22 -31.18 14.40 10.17
C VAL A 22 -32.46 14.75 10.91
N LYS A 23 -33.61 14.46 10.29
CA LYS A 23 -34.91 14.64 10.94
C LYS A 23 -35.17 13.45 11.85
N CYS A 24 -35.38 13.70 13.15
CA CYS A 24 -35.73 12.66 14.11
C CYS A 24 -37.12 12.06 13.74
N PRO A 25 -37.24 10.75 13.53
CA PRO A 25 -38.52 10.12 13.19
C PRO A 25 -39.52 10.11 14.37
N TYR A 26 -39.03 10.31 15.60
CA TYR A 26 -39.86 10.24 16.81
C TYR A 26 -40.48 11.58 17.20
N CYS A 27 -39.68 12.66 17.21
CA CYS A 27 -40.15 13.97 17.68
C CYS A 27 -40.06 15.08 16.61
N SER A 28 -39.74 14.71 15.37
CA SER A 28 -39.59 15.60 14.21
C SER A 28 -38.55 16.73 14.37
N SER A 29 -37.74 16.74 15.42
CA SER A 29 -36.65 17.72 15.57
C SER A 29 -35.55 17.50 14.54
N GLN A 30 -34.94 18.58 14.06
CA GLN A 30 -33.73 18.51 13.26
C GLN A 30 -32.53 18.28 14.19
N VAL A 31 -31.86 17.14 14.04
CA VAL A 31 -30.70 16.74 14.83
C VAL A 31 -29.44 17.01 14.03
N TYR A 32 -28.52 17.78 14.60
CA TYR A 32 -27.18 17.97 14.05
C TYR A 32 -26.28 16.82 14.47
N VAL A 33 -25.61 16.20 13.50
CA VAL A 33 -24.63 15.13 13.74
C VAL A 33 -23.25 15.76 13.78
N ASP A 34 -22.72 15.94 14.99
CA ASP A 34 -21.36 16.44 15.18
C ASP A 34 -20.34 15.35 14.87
N ARG A 35 -19.64 15.49 13.75
CA ARG A 35 -18.59 14.57 13.30
C ARG A 35 -17.18 14.98 13.68
N THR A 36 -17.06 16.05 14.45
CA THR A 36 -15.75 16.56 14.88
C THR A 36 -15.21 15.84 16.11
N GLY A 37 -16.03 15.07 16.82
CA GLY A 37 -15.61 14.25 17.98
C GLY A 37 -15.07 12.86 17.61
N ALA A 38 -14.50 12.16 18.60
CA ALA A 38 -14.11 10.76 18.49
C ALA A 38 -15.35 9.85 18.61
N GLY A 39 -15.63 9.01 17.61
CA GLY A 39 -16.74 8.04 17.74
C GLY A 39 -17.39 7.57 16.43
N PHE A 40 -16.98 8.08 15.27
CA PHE A 40 -17.48 7.57 13.99
C PHE A 40 -16.60 6.42 13.51
N TYR A 41 -17.24 5.26 13.35
CA TYR A 41 -16.62 4.06 12.81
C TYR A 41 -17.19 3.81 11.42
N TYR A 42 -16.32 3.80 10.42
CA TYR A 42 -16.67 3.42 9.06
C TYR A 42 -15.93 2.16 8.66
N ALA A 43 -16.44 1.46 7.67
CA ALA A 43 -15.75 0.36 7.02
C ALA A 43 -15.98 0.45 5.52
N LEU A 44 -14.92 0.17 4.77
CA LEU A 44 -15.00 0.01 3.33
C LEU A 44 -15.46 -1.43 3.01
N PRO A 45 -16.36 -1.62 2.03
CA PRO A 45 -16.79 -2.95 1.65
C PRO A 45 -15.62 -3.75 1.06
N PHE A 46 -15.56 -5.04 1.38
CA PHE A 46 -14.67 -5.97 0.70
C PHE A 46 -15.19 -6.23 -0.72
N MET A 47 -14.55 -5.63 -1.71
CA MET A 47 -14.93 -5.74 -3.14
C MET A 47 -14.22 -6.90 -3.86
N MET A 48 -13.20 -7.47 -3.22
CA MET A 48 -12.30 -8.46 -3.81
C MET A 48 -12.31 -9.78 -3.06
N GLU A 49 -12.46 -10.89 -3.79
CA GLU A 49 -12.32 -12.26 -3.27
C GLU A 49 -10.85 -12.73 -3.28
N GLU A 50 -10.54 -13.80 -2.54
CA GLU A 50 -9.16 -14.30 -2.36
C GLU A 50 -8.44 -14.55 -3.70
N ALA A 51 -9.10 -15.23 -4.65
CA ALA A 51 -8.53 -15.54 -5.95
C ALA A 51 -8.14 -14.28 -6.75
N GLN A 52 -8.92 -13.20 -6.62
CA GLN A 52 -8.63 -11.93 -7.27
C GLN A 52 -7.42 -11.24 -6.62
N ALA A 53 -7.32 -11.30 -5.29
CA ALA A 53 -6.18 -10.75 -4.55
C ALA A 53 -4.87 -11.46 -4.91
N VAL A 54 -4.91 -12.79 -5.01
CA VAL A 54 -3.78 -13.57 -5.51
C VAL A 54 -3.42 -13.16 -6.94
N GLY A 55 -4.40 -12.96 -7.83
CA GLY A 55 -4.15 -12.48 -9.19
C GLY A 55 -3.49 -11.09 -9.24
N VAL A 56 -3.92 -10.16 -8.37
CA VAL A 56 -3.29 -8.84 -8.22
C VAL A 56 -1.84 -8.99 -7.74
N PHE A 57 -1.61 -9.79 -6.71
CA PHE A 57 -0.26 -10.09 -6.21
C PHE A 57 0.64 -10.67 -7.32
N ARG A 58 0.16 -11.64 -8.09
CA ARG A 58 0.94 -12.26 -9.18
C ARG A 58 1.32 -11.23 -10.25
N ARG A 59 0.41 -10.33 -10.62
CA ARG A 59 0.72 -9.23 -11.56
C ARG A 59 1.75 -8.26 -11.00
N TRP A 60 1.64 -7.90 -9.72
CA TRP A 60 2.63 -7.06 -9.06
C TRP A 60 4.00 -7.74 -8.97
N ALA A 61 4.02 -9.04 -8.67
CA ALA A 61 5.23 -9.86 -8.58
C ALA A 61 5.92 -10.04 -9.94
N ALA A 62 5.17 -10.01 -11.05
CA ALA A 62 5.71 -10.02 -12.42
C ALA A 62 6.34 -8.68 -12.86
N GLY A 63 6.28 -7.64 -12.02
CA GLY A 63 6.84 -6.33 -12.32
C GLY A 63 8.37 -6.35 -12.50
N SER A 64 8.89 -5.44 -13.34
CA SER A 64 10.31 -5.41 -13.74
C SER A 64 11.30 -5.14 -12.59
N THR A 65 10.85 -4.51 -11.51
CA THR A 65 11.67 -4.22 -10.32
C THR A 65 11.83 -5.42 -9.38
N LYS A 66 11.09 -6.50 -9.62
CA LYS A 66 11.00 -7.67 -8.73
C LYS A 66 11.94 -8.75 -9.25
N ALA A 67 12.24 -9.74 -8.40
CA ALA A 67 13.03 -10.89 -8.82
C ALA A 67 12.37 -11.60 -10.00
N LYS A 68 13.21 -12.17 -10.87
CA LYS A 68 12.75 -12.89 -12.06
C LYS A 68 11.83 -14.03 -11.67
N ASP A 69 10.73 -14.17 -12.42
CA ASP A 69 9.73 -15.20 -12.23
C ASP A 69 9.19 -15.28 -10.79
N LEU A 70 9.25 -14.17 -10.02
CA LEU A 70 8.69 -14.11 -8.67
C LEU A 70 7.21 -14.46 -8.67
N ASP A 71 6.48 -14.04 -9.69
CA ASP A 71 5.08 -14.40 -9.93
C ASP A 71 4.85 -15.91 -10.04
N LYS A 72 5.81 -16.69 -10.52
CA LYS A 72 5.67 -18.15 -10.68
C LYS A 72 6.28 -18.92 -9.52
N LEU A 73 7.41 -18.45 -9.02
CA LEU A 73 8.23 -19.15 -8.04
C LEU A 73 7.85 -18.80 -6.59
N ALA A 74 7.17 -17.68 -6.34
CA ALA A 74 6.68 -17.35 -5.00
C ALA A 74 5.64 -18.37 -4.54
N GLN A 75 5.94 -19.03 -3.44
CA GLN A 75 5.03 -19.96 -2.78
C GLN A 75 4.23 -19.18 -1.74
N LEU A 76 2.91 -19.12 -1.89
CA LEU A 76 2.04 -18.49 -0.90
C LEU A 76 2.00 -19.38 0.34
N ALA A 77 2.43 -18.84 1.48
CA ALA A 77 2.40 -19.51 2.77
C ALA A 77 1.08 -19.25 3.51
N GLY A 78 0.43 -18.11 3.26
CA GLY A 78 -0.86 -17.77 3.83
C GLY A 78 -1.50 -16.57 3.16
N VAL A 79 -2.83 -16.59 3.08
CA VAL A 79 -3.62 -15.46 2.58
C VAL A 79 -4.68 -15.15 3.64
N LYS A 80 -4.59 -13.97 4.26
CA LYS A 80 -5.45 -13.56 5.35
C LYS A 80 -6.32 -12.39 4.93
N ARG A 81 -7.62 -12.53 5.18
CA ARG A 81 -8.61 -11.47 5.01
C ARG A 81 -8.67 -10.63 6.28
N GLN A 82 -8.32 -9.35 6.21
CA GLN A 82 -8.27 -8.51 7.40
C GLN A 82 -8.85 -7.11 7.15
N TYR A 83 -9.34 -6.49 8.20
CA TYR A 83 -9.67 -5.07 8.26
C TYR A 83 -8.59 -4.34 9.05
N PHE A 84 -7.88 -3.43 8.39
CA PHE A 84 -6.85 -2.62 9.00
C PHE A 84 -7.41 -1.26 9.43
N PRO A 85 -7.25 -0.85 10.70
CA PRO A 85 -7.81 0.39 11.21
C PRO A 85 -6.95 1.60 10.81
N VAL A 86 -7.57 2.62 10.23
CA VAL A 86 -6.95 3.91 9.91
C VAL A 86 -7.81 5.06 10.42
N TYR A 87 -7.18 6.15 10.85
CA TYR A 87 -7.88 7.39 11.13
C TYR A 87 -8.02 8.23 9.86
N MET A 88 -9.23 8.70 9.59
CA MET A 88 -9.52 9.69 8.56
C MET A 88 -9.80 11.04 9.21
N PHE A 89 -9.00 12.04 8.86
CA PHE A 89 -9.16 13.42 9.30
C PHE A 89 -9.51 14.31 8.11
N LYS A 90 -10.74 14.85 8.09
CA LYS A 90 -11.10 15.94 7.17
C LYS A 90 -10.89 17.27 7.86
N ARG A 91 -10.05 18.10 7.26
CA ARG A 91 -9.64 19.42 7.78
C ARG A 91 -9.93 20.51 6.76
N ASP A 92 -10.32 21.68 7.26
CA ASP A 92 -10.39 22.90 6.48
C ASP A 92 -9.11 23.69 6.69
N VAL A 93 -8.26 23.73 5.66
CA VAL A 93 -6.99 24.46 5.65
C VAL A 93 -7.13 25.61 4.67
N ASN A 94 -7.30 26.83 5.20
CA ASN A 94 -7.44 28.06 4.41
C ASN A 94 -8.59 28.00 3.37
N GLY A 95 -9.72 27.39 3.72
CA GLY A 95 -10.88 27.25 2.82
C GLY A 95 -10.79 26.05 1.87
N VAL A 96 -9.69 25.29 1.88
CA VAL A 96 -9.52 24.06 1.12
C VAL A 96 -9.73 22.86 2.03
N GLU A 97 -10.63 21.97 1.65
CA GLU A 97 -10.84 20.71 2.36
C GLU A 97 -9.73 19.71 2.02
N GLN A 98 -9.03 19.24 3.04
CA GLN A 98 -7.98 18.23 2.91
C GLN A 98 -8.34 17.00 3.74
N VAL A 99 -8.19 15.83 3.14
CA VAL A 99 -8.34 14.54 3.83
C VAL A 99 -6.95 14.00 4.11
N LYS A 100 -6.65 13.79 5.39
CA LYS A 100 -5.42 13.17 5.85
C LYS A 100 -5.74 11.84 6.52
N ILE A 101 -4.99 10.81 6.15
CA ILE A 101 -5.17 9.45 6.67
C ILE A 101 -3.92 9.07 7.46
N GLU A 102 -4.13 8.49 8.63
CA GLU A 102 -3.06 7.99 9.48
C GLU A 102 -3.40 6.59 9.96
N THR A 103 -2.40 5.78 10.27
CA THR A 103 -2.61 4.43 10.79
C THR A 103 -3.18 4.51 12.20
N ALA A 104 -4.15 3.66 12.54
CA ALA A 104 -4.60 3.47 13.91
C ALA A 104 -4.05 2.17 14.53
N GLY A 105 -3.39 1.35 13.71
CA GLY A 105 -2.69 0.13 14.11
C GLY A 105 -1.18 0.25 13.89
N SER A 106 -0.38 -0.26 14.82
CA SER A 106 1.05 -0.46 14.63
C SER A 106 1.30 -1.35 13.41
N THR A 107 2.09 -0.85 12.46
CA THR A 107 2.45 -1.59 11.25
C THR A 107 3.88 -1.29 10.83
N THR A 108 4.54 -2.29 10.27
CA THR A 108 5.87 -2.16 9.68
C THR A 108 5.81 -1.90 8.16
N LEU A 109 4.60 -1.81 7.60
CA LEU A 109 4.40 -1.66 6.16
C LEU A 109 4.41 -0.18 5.74
N PRO A 110 5.39 0.24 4.95
CA PRO A 110 5.41 1.57 4.36
C PRO A 110 4.26 1.70 3.35
N GLY A 111 3.69 2.89 3.26
CA GLY A 111 2.64 3.23 2.29
C GLY A 111 1.21 3.09 2.82
N LEU A 112 0.98 2.43 3.96
CA LEU A 112 -0.36 2.33 4.55
C LEU A 112 -0.88 3.69 5.09
N HIS A 113 0.01 4.66 5.32
CA HIS A 113 -0.32 6.06 5.61
C HIS A 113 -0.85 6.82 4.38
N SER A 114 -0.65 6.29 3.16
CA SER A 114 -1.04 6.94 1.90
C SER A 114 -2.26 6.29 1.25
N LEU A 115 -2.97 5.43 1.99
CA LEU A 115 -4.22 4.83 1.52
C LEU A 115 -5.18 5.94 1.09
N LYS A 116 -5.78 5.79 -0.09
CA LYS A 116 -6.81 6.71 -0.58
C LYS A 116 -8.17 6.15 -0.20
N VAL A 117 -8.87 6.82 0.71
CA VAL A 117 -10.24 6.46 1.06
C VAL A 117 -11.20 7.18 0.09
N PRO A 118 -11.88 6.47 -0.82
CA PRO A 118 -12.91 7.09 -1.65
C PRO A 118 -14.10 7.49 -0.77
N ALA A 119 -14.49 8.76 -0.82
CA ALA A 119 -15.54 9.30 0.05
C ALA A 119 -16.93 8.69 -0.21
N GLY A 120 -17.16 8.10 -1.38
CA GLY A 120 -18.45 7.54 -1.80
C GLY A 120 -18.75 6.11 -1.31
N ASP A 121 -17.74 5.36 -0.87
CA ASP A 121 -17.89 3.93 -0.56
C ASP A 121 -17.87 3.61 0.94
N LEU A 122 -17.85 4.64 1.79
CA LEU A 122 -17.83 4.48 3.24
C LEU A 122 -19.19 4.00 3.75
N LYS A 123 -19.20 2.80 4.34
CA LYS A 123 -20.35 2.27 5.10
C LYS A 123 -20.13 2.49 6.57
N ILE A 124 -21.22 2.67 7.31
CA ILE A 124 -21.14 2.77 8.77
C ILE A 124 -20.80 1.39 9.34
N PHE A 125 -19.78 1.34 10.18
CA PHE A 125 -19.40 0.14 10.89
C PHE A 125 -20.22 0.05 12.18
N ASP A 126 -21.26 -0.79 12.16
CA ASP A 126 -22.11 -1.08 13.30
C ASP A 126 -22.10 -2.60 13.59
N ALA A 127 -22.80 -3.03 14.65
CA ALA A 127 -22.87 -4.45 15.02
C ALA A 127 -23.50 -5.37 13.96
N THR A 128 -24.12 -4.80 12.91
CA THR A 128 -24.72 -5.55 11.80
C THR A 128 -23.81 -5.62 10.58
N PHE A 129 -22.61 -5.02 10.64
CA PHE A 129 -21.66 -5.04 9.53
C PHE A 129 -21.11 -6.45 9.31
N ASP A 130 -21.42 -7.03 8.15
CA ASP A 130 -20.86 -8.32 7.73
C ASP A 130 -19.38 -8.15 7.38
N THR A 131 -18.52 -8.70 8.25
CA THR A 131 -17.08 -8.71 8.04
C THR A 131 -16.65 -9.70 6.96
N LYS A 132 -17.57 -10.52 6.43
CA LYS A 132 -17.32 -11.62 5.49
C LYS A 132 -16.19 -12.55 5.96
N GLY A 133 -16.10 -12.77 7.27
CA GLY A 133 -15.05 -13.59 7.90
C GLY A 133 -13.67 -12.91 7.97
N ALA A 134 -13.57 -11.61 7.69
CA ALA A 134 -12.33 -10.86 7.86
C ALA A 134 -11.99 -10.68 9.34
N GLU A 135 -10.72 -10.82 9.68
CA GLU A 135 -10.18 -10.51 11.01
C GLU A 135 -10.11 -8.99 11.19
N LEU A 136 -10.61 -8.48 12.31
CA LEU A 136 -10.54 -7.05 12.63
C LEU A 136 -9.32 -6.77 13.49
N ILE A 137 -8.36 -6.05 12.90
CA ILE A 137 -7.20 -5.57 13.63
C ILE A 137 -7.66 -4.45 14.55
N LYS A 138 -7.38 -4.58 15.85
CA LYS A 138 -7.75 -3.58 16.83
C LYS A 138 -6.80 -2.38 16.72
N PRO A 139 -7.32 -1.14 16.79
CA PRO A 139 -6.46 0.03 16.90
C PRO A 139 -5.72 0.00 18.24
N ASP A 140 -4.42 0.26 18.20
CA ASP A 140 -3.52 0.35 19.36
C ASP A 140 -2.85 1.73 19.48
N ILE A 141 -2.97 2.57 18.44
CA ILE A 141 -2.55 3.96 18.46
C ILE A 141 -3.78 4.83 18.71
N GLU A 142 -3.73 5.64 19.76
CA GLU A 142 -4.81 6.58 20.09
C GLU A 142 -4.86 7.77 19.12
N MET A 143 -6.07 8.19 18.78
CA MET A 143 -6.30 9.30 17.83
C MET A 143 -5.64 10.62 18.28
N THR A 144 -5.52 10.82 19.60
CA THR A 144 -4.91 12.02 20.22
C THR A 144 -3.45 12.21 19.84
N ALA A 145 -2.74 11.13 19.46
CA ALA A 145 -1.35 11.20 18.99
C ALA A 145 -1.20 12.10 17.75
N TYR A 146 -2.23 12.18 16.91
CA TYR A 146 -2.20 12.93 15.65
C TYR A 146 -2.78 14.33 15.76
N LEU A 147 -3.74 14.55 16.68
CA LEU A 147 -4.55 15.78 16.71
C LEU A 147 -3.74 17.08 16.75
N ASN A 148 -2.65 17.09 17.51
CA ASN A 148 -1.81 18.28 17.69
C ASN A 148 -0.99 18.65 16.45
N GLN A 149 -0.82 17.72 15.51
CA GLN A 149 -0.02 17.91 14.29
C GLN A 149 -0.89 18.23 13.07
N LEU A 150 -2.22 18.18 13.21
CA LEU A 150 -3.14 18.37 12.10
C LEU A 150 -3.41 19.87 11.85
N PRO A 151 -3.21 20.36 10.61
CA PRO A 151 -3.47 21.75 10.29
C PRO A 151 -4.97 22.04 10.17
N GLY A 152 -5.34 23.31 10.33
CA GLY A 152 -6.68 23.80 10.01
C GLY A 152 -7.78 23.39 11.01
N LYS A 153 -9.03 23.70 10.65
CA LYS A 153 -10.20 23.43 11.50
C LYS A 153 -10.73 22.00 11.28
N PRO A 154 -11.08 21.24 12.33
CA PRO A 154 -11.69 19.92 12.19
C PRO A 154 -13.06 20.01 11.50
N LYS A 155 -13.28 19.17 10.49
CA LYS A 155 -14.60 18.98 9.85
C LYS A 155 -15.20 17.61 10.15
N GLU A 156 -14.39 16.56 10.03
CA GLU A 156 -14.80 15.18 10.30
C GLU A 156 -13.60 14.38 10.78
N GLN A 157 -13.80 13.54 11.78
CA GLN A 157 -12.78 12.63 12.32
C GLN A 157 -13.43 11.26 12.51
N ALA A 158 -12.82 10.21 11.96
CA ALA A 158 -13.39 8.88 12.02
C ALA A 158 -12.31 7.81 12.04
N LEU A 159 -12.63 6.67 12.68
CA LEU A 159 -11.90 5.43 12.48
C LEU A 159 -12.51 4.70 11.29
N VAL A 160 -11.69 4.33 10.32
CA VAL A 160 -12.08 3.62 9.10
C VAL A 160 -11.41 2.27 9.09
N TYR A 161 -12.18 1.19 9.00
CA TYR A 161 -11.68 -0.15 8.74
C TYR A 161 -11.48 -0.36 7.24
N PHE A 162 -10.22 -0.50 6.86
CA PHE A 162 -9.77 -0.60 5.48
C PHE A 162 -9.59 -2.08 5.08
N PRO A 163 -10.22 -2.57 4.01
CA PRO A 163 -10.22 -3.99 3.66
C PRO A 163 -8.90 -4.36 2.98
N ILE A 164 -8.15 -5.26 3.60
CA ILE A 164 -6.84 -5.69 3.11
C ILE A 164 -6.74 -7.21 3.01
N TRP A 165 -6.09 -7.67 1.95
CA TRP A 165 -5.58 -9.03 1.86
C TRP A 165 -4.11 -9.02 2.23
N LYS A 166 -3.75 -9.73 3.31
CA LYS A 166 -2.35 -9.94 3.71
C LYS A 166 -1.87 -11.27 3.15
N LEU A 167 -0.85 -11.22 2.29
CA LEU A 167 -0.25 -12.38 1.65
C LEU A 167 1.16 -12.60 2.22
N ASP A 168 1.33 -13.72 2.91
CA ASP A 168 2.62 -14.21 3.35
C ASP A 168 3.14 -15.16 2.26
N TYR A 169 4.35 -14.92 1.75
CA TYR A 169 4.94 -15.74 0.69
C TYR A 169 6.42 -16.03 0.93
N VAL A 170 6.89 -17.14 0.35
CA VAL A 170 8.27 -17.59 0.42
C VAL A 170 8.88 -17.54 -0.96
N PHE A 171 10.07 -16.95 -1.06
CA PHE A 171 10.89 -16.94 -2.26
C PHE A 171 12.36 -17.11 -1.86
N ASN A 172 13.08 -18.03 -2.52
CA ASN A 172 14.46 -18.38 -2.17
C ASN A 172 14.68 -18.64 -0.67
N GLN A 173 13.77 -19.40 -0.04
CA GLN A 173 13.78 -19.72 1.40
C GLN A 173 13.65 -18.52 2.36
N LYS A 174 13.45 -17.29 1.84
CA LYS A 174 13.16 -16.10 2.64
C LYS A 174 11.65 -15.82 2.62
N LYS A 175 11.10 -15.44 3.77
CA LYS A 175 9.70 -15.03 3.94
C LYS A 175 9.55 -13.55 3.63
N TYR A 176 8.46 -13.23 2.96
CA TYR A 176 8.09 -11.87 2.57
C TYR A 176 6.59 -11.67 2.79
N GLU A 177 6.19 -10.41 2.85
CA GLU A 177 4.82 -9.99 3.06
C GLU A 177 4.42 -8.97 1.98
N ALA A 178 3.22 -9.16 1.44
CA ALA A 178 2.58 -8.19 0.57
C ALA A 178 1.13 -7.99 1.02
N ILE A 179 0.70 -6.74 1.03
CA ILE A 179 -0.68 -6.35 1.29
C ILE A 179 -1.32 -5.90 -0.01
N VAL A 180 -2.50 -6.40 -0.30
CA VAL A 180 -3.34 -5.94 -1.40
C VAL A 180 -4.53 -5.20 -0.81
N ASP A 181 -4.73 -3.96 -1.26
CA ASP A 181 -5.95 -3.20 -1.00
C ASP A 181 -7.11 -3.86 -1.77
N ALA A 182 -8.11 -4.34 -1.03
CA ALA A 182 -9.26 -5.02 -1.62
C ALA A 182 -10.29 -4.05 -2.27
N SER A 183 -10.12 -2.74 -2.10
CA SER A 183 -10.93 -1.69 -2.71
C SER A 183 -10.32 -1.13 -4.00
N SER A 184 -9.00 -0.83 -4.01
CA SER A 184 -8.31 -0.25 -5.18
C SER A 184 -7.47 -1.24 -5.99
N GLY A 185 -7.05 -2.35 -5.38
CA GLY A 185 -6.09 -3.29 -5.98
C GLY A 185 -4.63 -2.83 -5.90
N GLU A 186 -4.33 -1.74 -5.17
CA GLU A 186 -2.95 -1.32 -4.90
C GLU A 186 -2.22 -2.35 -4.01
N VAL A 187 -0.91 -2.52 -4.24
CA VAL A 187 -0.08 -3.50 -3.52
C VAL A 187 1.01 -2.79 -2.73
N PHE A 188 1.03 -3.02 -1.42
CA PHE A 188 2.00 -2.49 -0.48
C PHE A 188 2.92 -3.61 0.00
N SER A 189 4.21 -3.33 0.08
CA SER A 189 5.21 -4.27 0.60
C SER A 189 6.39 -3.49 1.14
N SER A 190 6.85 -3.85 2.35
CA SER A 190 8.03 -3.23 2.98
C SER A 190 9.33 -3.72 2.36
N GLU A 191 9.39 -5.02 2.08
CA GLU A 191 10.53 -5.68 1.47
C GLU A 191 10.02 -6.71 0.46
N PHE A 192 10.63 -6.71 -0.73
CA PHE A 192 10.35 -7.70 -1.76
C PHE A 192 11.65 -8.16 -2.44
N PRO A 193 11.70 -9.39 -2.97
CA PRO A 193 12.83 -9.86 -3.76
C PRO A 193 13.05 -8.92 -4.95
N THR A 194 14.22 -8.30 -5.04
CA THR A 194 14.62 -7.50 -6.20
C THR A 194 15.45 -8.33 -7.16
N ARG A 195 15.52 -7.88 -8.41
CA ARG A 195 16.39 -8.52 -9.40
C ARG A 195 17.84 -8.35 -8.98
N GLY A 196 18.57 -9.47 -8.84
CA GLY A 196 19.99 -9.45 -8.53
C GLY A 196 20.76 -8.71 -9.63
N SER A 197 21.61 -7.75 -9.23
CA SER A 197 22.49 -7.01 -10.15
C SER A 197 23.91 -7.61 -10.23
N SER A 198 24.19 -8.68 -9.48
CA SER A 198 25.53 -9.25 -9.32
C SER A 198 26.18 -9.66 -10.66
N ALA A 199 25.41 -10.22 -11.60
CA ALA A 199 25.93 -10.56 -12.91
C ALA A 199 26.29 -9.32 -13.75
N TYR A 200 25.50 -8.24 -13.66
CA TYR A 200 25.85 -6.97 -14.30
C TYR A 200 27.08 -6.32 -13.66
N ILE A 201 27.21 -6.41 -12.33
CA ILE A 201 28.39 -5.94 -11.59
C ILE A 201 29.63 -6.71 -12.05
N ALA A 202 29.54 -8.04 -12.21
CA ALA A 202 30.65 -8.85 -12.70
C ALA A 202 31.07 -8.44 -14.13
N VAL A 203 30.12 -8.21 -15.03
CA VAL A 203 30.39 -7.72 -16.39
C VAL A 203 31.07 -6.34 -16.35
N ALA A 204 30.61 -5.44 -15.48
CA ALA A 204 31.21 -4.12 -15.31
C ALA A 204 32.64 -4.19 -14.78
N ILE A 205 32.91 -5.06 -13.80
CA ILE A 205 34.26 -5.28 -13.26
C ILE A 205 35.20 -5.84 -14.34
N LEU A 206 34.75 -6.86 -15.09
CA LEU A 206 35.53 -7.42 -16.19
C LEU A 206 35.84 -6.38 -17.26
N GLY A 207 34.84 -5.56 -17.62
CA GLY A 207 35.02 -4.46 -18.57
C GLY A 207 36.01 -3.41 -18.07
N PHE A 208 35.96 -3.05 -16.78
CA PHE A 208 36.90 -2.11 -16.19
C PHE A 208 38.35 -2.59 -16.31
N PHE A 209 38.63 -3.85 -15.94
CA PHE A 209 39.99 -4.40 -16.04
C PHE A 209 40.46 -4.55 -17.50
N ALA A 210 39.57 -4.90 -18.42
CA ALA A 210 39.88 -4.95 -19.84
C ALA A 210 40.30 -3.57 -20.37
N ILE A 211 39.52 -2.53 -20.07
CA ILE A 211 39.82 -1.14 -20.48
C ILE A 211 41.13 -0.65 -19.86
N VAL A 212 41.40 -0.96 -18.60
CA VAL A 212 42.68 -0.62 -17.94
C VAL A 212 43.87 -1.30 -18.64
N GLY A 213 43.74 -2.58 -18.96
CA GLY A 213 44.78 -3.34 -19.68
C GLY A 213 45.01 -2.82 -21.09
N GLU A 214 43.95 -2.48 -21.81
CA GLU A 214 44.00 -1.88 -23.15
C GLU A 214 44.65 -0.49 -23.13
N GLY A 215 44.35 0.32 -22.11
CA GLY A 215 44.99 1.62 -21.89
C GLY A 215 46.50 1.49 -21.69
N LEU A 216 46.95 0.48 -20.94
CA LEU A 216 48.37 0.20 -20.78
C LEU A 216 48.99 -0.31 -22.09
N LEU A 217 48.31 -1.21 -22.82
CA LEU A 217 48.76 -1.72 -24.12
C LEU A 217 48.92 -0.59 -25.14
N ALA A 218 48.03 0.40 -25.14
CA ALA A 218 48.08 1.54 -26.05
C ALA A 218 49.35 2.38 -25.91
N THR A 219 50.02 2.34 -24.74
CA THR A 219 51.33 3.01 -24.55
C THR A 219 52.47 2.34 -25.31
N THR A 220 52.32 1.06 -25.65
CA THR A 220 53.35 0.25 -26.34
C THR A 220 52.99 -0.01 -27.80
N SER A 221 51.71 -0.25 -28.10
CA SER A 221 51.22 -0.55 -29.45
C SER A 221 49.77 -0.09 -29.62
N LEU A 222 49.60 1.03 -30.33
CA LEU A 222 48.28 1.61 -30.57
C LEU A 222 47.38 0.69 -31.41
N LEU A 223 47.91 0.10 -32.49
CA LEU A 223 47.15 -0.81 -33.37
C LEU A 223 46.64 -2.04 -32.63
N ALA A 224 47.48 -2.64 -31.76
CA ALA A 224 47.07 -3.78 -30.96
C ALA A 224 45.98 -3.40 -29.93
N ALA A 225 46.10 -2.21 -29.31
CA ALA A 225 45.10 -1.71 -28.37
C ALA A 225 43.74 -1.46 -29.04
N VAL A 226 43.70 -0.85 -30.24
CA VAL A 226 42.44 -0.65 -30.97
C VAL A 226 41.77 -1.98 -31.32
N GLY A 227 42.55 -2.98 -31.75
CA GLY A 227 42.04 -4.32 -32.01
C GLY A 227 41.45 -4.98 -30.76
N ALA A 228 42.13 -4.87 -29.62
CA ALA A 228 41.64 -5.39 -28.34
C ALA A 228 40.34 -4.71 -27.89
N ILE A 229 40.26 -3.37 -27.97
CA ILE A 229 39.05 -2.61 -27.63
C ILE A 229 37.85 -3.09 -28.46
N ALA A 230 38.02 -3.29 -29.77
CA ALA A 230 36.94 -3.77 -30.63
C ALA A 230 36.40 -5.14 -30.19
N VAL A 231 37.30 -6.06 -29.80
CA VAL A 231 36.93 -7.37 -29.26
C VAL A 231 36.22 -7.23 -27.92
N THR A 232 36.73 -6.41 -27.01
CA THR A 232 36.15 -6.18 -25.68
C THR A 232 34.75 -5.58 -25.77
N VAL A 233 34.51 -4.62 -26.68
CA VAL A 233 33.17 -4.06 -26.89
C VAL A 233 32.17 -5.13 -27.33
N VAL A 234 32.54 -5.97 -28.31
CA VAL A 234 31.70 -7.07 -28.78
C VAL A 234 31.45 -8.09 -27.65
N ALA A 235 32.49 -8.43 -26.89
CA ALA A 235 32.41 -9.38 -25.78
C ALA A 235 31.51 -8.86 -24.65
N LEU A 236 31.69 -7.61 -24.21
CA LEU A 236 30.88 -7.00 -23.16
C LEU A 236 29.42 -6.85 -23.60
N PHE A 237 29.16 -6.50 -24.86
CA PHE A 237 27.80 -6.44 -25.39
C PHE A 237 27.13 -7.82 -25.41
N ALA A 238 27.84 -8.84 -25.89
CA ALA A 238 27.33 -10.22 -25.89
C ALA A 238 27.08 -10.75 -24.47
N LEU A 239 28.00 -10.50 -23.53
CA LEU A 239 27.86 -10.85 -22.11
C LEU A 239 26.68 -10.13 -21.47
N SER A 240 26.52 -8.83 -21.72
CA SER A 240 25.41 -8.04 -21.18
C SER A 240 24.06 -8.52 -21.72
N LEU A 241 23.98 -8.85 -23.01
CA LEU A 241 22.78 -9.44 -23.62
C LEU A 241 22.47 -10.83 -23.05
N PHE A 242 23.50 -11.66 -22.86
CA PHE A 242 23.34 -12.98 -22.25
C PHE A 242 22.81 -12.87 -20.82
N VAL A 243 23.40 -11.98 -20.02
CA VAL A 243 22.96 -11.69 -18.65
C VAL A 243 21.52 -11.17 -18.65
N ALA A 244 21.18 -10.24 -19.54
CA ALA A 244 19.82 -9.69 -19.66
C ALA A 244 18.76 -10.73 -20.03
N ARG A 245 19.11 -11.72 -20.85
CA ARG A 245 18.20 -12.82 -21.23
C ARG A 245 18.05 -13.84 -20.10
N ARG A 246 19.12 -14.09 -19.33
CA ARG A 246 19.16 -15.15 -18.32
C ARG A 246 18.64 -14.70 -16.96
N MET A 247 18.87 -13.46 -16.56
CA MET A 247 18.26 -12.86 -15.37
C MET A 247 16.86 -12.39 -15.62
#